data_AF-A0A7S1HML4-F1
#
_entry.id   AF-A0A7S1HML4-F1
#
_cell.length_a   1.000
_cell.length_b   1.000
_cell.length_c   1.000
_cell.angle_alpha   90.00
_cell.angle_beta   90.00
_cell.angle_gamma   90.00
#
_symmetry.space_group_name_H-M   'P 1'
#
loop_
_entity.id
_entity.type
_entity.pdbx_description
1 polymer ?
#
loop_
_entity_poly.entity_id
_entity_poly.type
_entity_poly.pdbx_seq_one_letter_code
_entity_poly.pdbx_strand_id
1 'polypeptide(L)'
;EVDDVVGAAVRTQLRPTVSSITPKSVGMTGQGRVTITGSDFGLRDSTPVVSVGGVASASVQWESDTRITALVPPTASDLPASVLSGVSQTVNVSVAGVAAQSAHEVNYVASWHSVVPSE
;
A
#
# COMPACT_ATOMS: atom_id res chain seq x y z
N GLU A 1 5.43 -24.35 -37.74
CA GLU A 1 4.95 -23.77 -36.48
C GLU A 1 6.10 -23.89 -35.49
N VAL A 2 6.88 -22.80 -35.36
CA VAL A 2 8.00 -22.71 -34.40
C VAL A 2 7.82 -21.41 -33.64
N ASP A 3 6.72 -21.35 -32.91
CA ASP A 3 6.51 -20.32 -31.91
C ASP A 3 7.20 -20.75 -30.61
N ASP A 4 7.68 -19.74 -29.91
CA ASP A 4 7.89 -19.69 -28.46
C ASP A 4 9.32 -19.72 -27.88
N VAL A 5 9.78 -18.47 -27.69
CA VAL A 5 10.37 -17.93 -26.46
C VAL A 5 11.90 -17.96 -26.37
N VAL A 6 12.48 -16.90 -26.97
CA VAL A 6 13.44 -15.95 -26.37
C VAL A 6 13.96 -16.37 -25.00
N GLY A 7 15.29 -16.31 -24.83
CA GLY A 7 15.98 -16.44 -23.54
C GLY A 7 15.29 -15.72 -22.39
N ALA A 8 14.31 -16.39 -21.81
CA ALA A 8 13.66 -16.01 -20.59
C ALA A 8 14.71 -16.29 -19.54
N ALA A 9 15.54 -15.27 -19.26
CA ALA A 9 15.92 -15.04 -17.88
C ALA A 9 14.63 -15.33 -17.11
N VAL A 10 14.65 -16.36 -16.27
CA VAL A 10 13.62 -16.57 -15.26
C VAL A 10 13.75 -15.34 -14.38
N ARG A 11 13.16 -14.24 -14.85
CA ARG A 11 12.85 -13.08 -14.07
C ARG A 11 11.84 -13.67 -13.14
N THR A 12 12.26 -13.94 -11.91
CA THR A 12 11.38 -14.36 -10.83
C THR A 12 10.22 -13.40 -10.88
N GLN A 13 9.12 -13.81 -11.52
CA GLN A 13 8.04 -12.90 -11.83
C GLN A 13 7.31 -12.76 -10.51
N LEU A 14 7.72 -11.76 -9.74
CA LEU A 14 7.09 -11.43 -8.48
C LEU A 14 5.62 -11.20 -8.78
N ARG A 15 4.74 -11.91 -8.07
CA ARG A 15 3.29 -11.69 -8.13
C ARG A 15 2.83 -11.16 -6.77
N PRO A 16 3.28 -9.95 -6.38
CA PRO A 16 2.92 -9.40 -5.08
C PRO A 16 1.40 -9.38 -4.97
N THR A 17 0.88 -9.94 -3.88
CA THR A 17 -0.56 -9.99 -3.64
C THR A 17 -0.82 -9.40 -2.28
N VAL A 18 -1.59 -8.33 -2.21
CA VAL A 18 -2.02 -7.78 -0.92
C VAL A 18 -3.20 -8.62 -0.43
N SER A 19 -3.11 -9.13 0.79
CA SER A 19 -4.22 -9.83 1.44
C SER A 19 -5.04 -8.87 2.28
N SER A 20 -4.38 -8.02 3.07
CA SER A 20 -5.05 -7.05 3.94
C SER A 20 -4.17 -5.85 4.25
N ILE A 21 -4.81 -4.73 4.59
CA ILE A 21 -4.18 -3.51 5.06
C ILE A 21 -4.77 -3.16 6.42
N THR A 22 -3.93 -2.91 7.42
CA THR A 22 -4.36 -2.57 8.78
C THR A 22 -3.44 -1.52 9.40
N PRO A 23 -3.99 -0.46 9.99
CA PRO A 23 -5.41 -0.09 10.01
C PRO A 23 -5.92 0.31 8.61
N LYS A 24 -7.19 0.02 8.30
CA LYS A 24 -7.85 0.55 7.09
C LYS A 24 -8.18 2.03 7.21
N SER A 25 -8.25 2.54 8.44
CA SER A 25 -8.44 3.96 8.72
C SER A 25 -7.09 4.61 8.96
N VAL A 26 -6.87 5.79 8.42
CA VAL A 26 -5.62 6.54 8.60
C VAL A 26 -5.87 8.01 8.83
N GLY A 27 -5.02 8.61 9.66
CA GLY A 27 -5.05 10.05 9.91
C GLY A 27 -4.56 10.83 8.70
N MET A 28 -5.23 11.93 8.40
CA MET A 28 -4.95 12.79 7.23
C MET A 28 -3.65 13.60 7.33
N THR A 29 -3.01 13.63 8.51
CA THR A 29 -1.79 14.42 8.75
C THR A 29 -0.52 13.82 8.14
N GLY A 30 -0.63 12.78 7.29
CA GLY A 30 0.53 12.16 6.64
C GLY A 30 1.40 11.30 7.58
N GLN A 31 0.89 10.98 8.77
CA GLN A 31 1.58 10.17 9.77
C GLN A 31 0.88 8.82 10.02
N GLY A 32 -0.18 8.51 9.28
CA GLY A 32 -0.87 7.23 9.37
C GLY A 32 0.04 6.10 8.89
N ARG A 33 0.48 5.23 9.80
CA ARG A 33 1.21 4.01 9.44
C ARG A 33 0.22 2.91 9.13
N VAL A 34 0.40 2.25 7.99
CA VAL A 34 -0.36 1.06 7.62
C VAL A 34 0.56 -0.13 7.46
N THR A 35 0.10 -1.27 7.96
CA THR A 35 0.73 -2.57 7.77
C THR A 35 -0.02 -3.27 6.65
N ILE A 36 0.70 -3.58 5.59
CA ILE A 36 0.22 -4.28 4.41
C ILE A 36 0.71 -5.72 4.54
N THR A 37 -0.23 -6.64 4.66
CA THR A 37 0.04 -8.09 4.71
C THR A 37 -0.35 -8.72 3.38
N GLY A 38 0.47 -9.64 2.90
CA GLY A 38 0.29 -10.26 1.59
C GLY A 38 1.24 -11.41 1.33
N SER A 39 1.57 -11.65 0.06
CA SER A 39 2.52 -12.64 -0.40
C SER A 39 3.33 -12.12 -1.58
N ASP A 40 4.48 -12.74 -1.83
CA ASP A 40 5.36 -12.44 -2.98
C ASP A 40 5.81 -10.97 -3.03
N PHE A 41 5.96 -10.31 -1.88
CA PHE A 41 6.53 -8.97 -1.78
C PHE A 41 8.04 -8.92 -2.02
N GLY A 42 8.64 -10.01 -2.49
CA GLY A 42 10.07 -10.16 -2.70
C GLY A 42 10.75 -10.89 -1.55
N LEU A 43 11.75 -11.71 -1.88
CA LEU A 43 12.42 -12.59 -0.92
C LEU A 43 13.52 -11.89 -0.12
N ARG A 44 14.13 -10.82 -0.64
CA ARG A 44 15.14 -9.99 0.02
C ARG A 44 15.24 -8.62 -0.63
N ASP A 45 15.20 -7.57 0.20
CA ASP A 45 15.47 -6.17 -0.16
C ASP A 45 14.77 -5.74 -1.45
N SER A 46 13.51 -6.15 -1.58
CA SER A 46 12.67 -5.54 -2.58
C SER A 46 12.45 -4.09 -2.15
N THR A 47 12.45 -3.18 -3.10
CA THR A 47 12.10 -1.77 -2.88
C THR A 47 10.62 -1.60 -3.17
N PRO A 48 9.69 -1.96 -2.26
CA PRO A 48 8.28 -1.76 -2.49
C PRO A 48 7.98 -0.26 -2.55
N VAL A 49 7.17 0.11 -3.52
CA VAL A 49 6.59 1.44 -3.66
C VAL A 49 5.10 1.31 -3.39
N VAL A 50 4.62 2.07 -2.41
CA VAL A 50 3.20 2.15 -2.06
C VAL A 50 2.71 3.53 -2.46
N SER A 51 1.56 3.58 -3.12
CA SER A 51 0.90 4.82 -3.51
C SER A 51 -0.56 4.77 -3.10
N VAL A 52 -1.04 5.81 -2.43
CA VAL A 52 -2.41 5.93 -1.92
C VAL A 52 -3.09 7.08 -2.63
N GLY A 53 -4.19 6.81 -3.35
CA GLY A 53 -4.93 7.86 -4.05
C GLY A 53 -4.12 8.61 -5.11
N GLY A 54 -3.12 7.94 -5.70
CA GLY A 54 -2.19 8.54 -6.67
C GLY A 54 -0.98 9.26 -6.05
N VAL A 55 -0.89 9.35 -4.72
CA VAL A 55 0.26 9.94 -4.02
C VAL A 55 1.20 8.85 -3.52
N ALA A 56 2.48 8.92 -3.84
CA ALA A 56 3.48 7.97 -3.36
C ALA A 56 3.74 8.15 -1.85
N SER A 57 3.82 7.05 -1.11
CA SER A 57 4.21 7.02 0.30
C SER A 57 5.63 7.55 0.48
N ALA A 58 5.80 8.48 1.43
CA ALA A 58 7.11 9.05 1.75
C ALA A 58 8.07 8.05 2.40
N SER A 59 7.53 7.01 3.05
CA SER A 59 8.32 5.96 3.67
C SER A 59 7.61 4.62 3.51
N VAL A 60 8.33 3.65 2.97
CA VAL A 60 7.89 2.27 2.87
C VAL A 60 9.03 1.41 3.38
N GLN A 61 8.70 0.52 4.31
CA GLN A 61 9.62 -0.39 4.93
C GLN A 61 9.14 -1.81 4.67
N TRP A 62 9.91 -2.54 3.87
CA TRP A 62 9.74 -3.97 3.72
C TRP A 62 10.21 -4.67 4.99
N GLU A 63 9.34 -5.51 5.58
CA GLU A 63 9.70 -6.33 6.75
C GLU A 63 9.96 -7.79 6.36
N SER A 64 9.16 -8.31 5.43
CA SER A 64 9.27 -9.69 4.92
C SER A 64 8.51 -9.85 3.61
N ASP A 65 8.64 -11.00 2.96
CA ASP A 65 7.92 -11.36 1.73
C ASP A 65 6.38 -11.32 1.87
N THR A 66 5.87 -11.28 3.11
CA THR A 66 4.44 -11.18 3.42
C THR A 66 4.05 -9.91 4.18
N ARG A 67 5.00 -9.05 4.58
CA ARG A 67 4.71 -7.83 5.36
C ARG A 67 5.51 -6.62 4.92
N ILE A 68 4.79 -5.53 4.70
CA ILE A 68 5.33 -4.21 4.41
C ILE A 68 4.65 -3.21 5.34
N THR A 69 5.42 -2.33 5.95
CA THR A 69 4.90 -1.17 6.66
C THR A 69 5.08 0.08 5.81
N ALA A 70 4.02 0.83 5.54
CA ALA A 70 4.08 2.06 4.76
C ALA A 70 3.48 3.23 5.53
N LEU A 71 4.03 4.43 5.32
CA LEU A 71 3.42 5.68 5.76
C LEU A 71 2.47 6.17 4.70
N VAL A 72 1.20 6.33 5.06
CA VAL A 72 0.19 6.90 4.15
C VAL A 72 0.49 8.39 3.99
N PRO A 73 0.69 8.88 2.75
CA PRO A 73 0.94 10.28 2.51
C PRO A 73 -0.32 11.10 2.84
N PRO A 74 -0.18 12.40 3.14
CA PRO A 74 -1.33 13.29 3.18
C PRO A 74 -1.98 13.31 1.79
N THR A 75 -3.31 13.39 1.75
CA THR A 75 -4.04 13.55 0.49
C THR A 75 -3.54 14.79 -0.23
N ALA A 76 -3.32 14.72 -1.55
CA ALA A 76 -2.98 15.89 -2.37
C ALA A 76 -4.11 16.93 -2.44
N SER A 77 -5.26 16.64 -1.84
CA SER A 77 -6.37 17.56 -1.70
C SER A 77 -6.05 18.59 -0.62
N ASP A 78 -5.97 19.86 -0.98
CA ASP A 78 -5.97 21.03 -0.07
C ASP A 78 -7.31 21.17 0.71
N LEU A 79 -8.09 20.10 0.75
CA LEU A 79 -9.39 20.05 1.39
C LEU A 79 -9.19 19.90 2.91
N PRO A 80 -10.02 20.58 3.71
CA PRO A 80 -9.97 20.41 5.16
C PRO A 80 -10.28 18.96 5.53
N ALA A 81 -9.64 18.48 6.60
CA ALA A 81 -9.76 17.11 7.10
C ALA A 81 -11.23 16.64 7.23
N SER A 82 -12.13 17.53 7.64
CA SER A 82 -13.57 17.23 7.76
C SER A 82 -14.23 16.80 6.46
N VAL A 83 -13.79 17.31 5.30
CA VAL A 83 -14.35 16.99 3.98
C VAL A 83 -13.81 15.68 3.45
N LEU A 84 -12.58 15.33 3.81
CA LEU A 84 -11.95 14.08 3.44
C LEU A 84 -12.34 12.92 4.37
N SER A 85 -13.06 13.21 5.46
CA SER A 85 -13.41 12.21 6.47
C SER A 85 -14.46 11.28 5.91
N GLY A 86 -14.12 10.01 5.73
CA GLY A 86 -14.96 9.05 5.01
C GLY A 86 -14.62 8.88 3.53
N VAL A 87 -13.54 9.51 3.05
CA VAL A 87 -13.03 9.28 1.69
C VAL A 87 -12.13 8.05 1.67
N SER A 88 -12.55 7.05 0.90
CA SER A 88 -11.72 5.89 0.56
C SER A 88 -10.75 6.23 -0.58
N GLN A 89 -9.49 5.83 -0.42
CA GLN A 89 -8.46 5.95 -1.45
C GLN A 89 -7.87 4.58 -1.74
N THR A 90 -7.65 4.31 -3.03
CA THR A 90 -7.02 3.06 -3.47
C THR A 90 -5.53 3.06 -3.15
N VAL A 91 -5.09 2.00 -2.50
CA VAL A 91 -3.69 1.66 -2.22
C VAL A 91 -3.19 0.77 -3.34
N ASN A 92 -2.19 1.28 -4.04
CA ASN A 92 -1.42 0.56 -5.04
C ASN A 92 -0.08 0.20 -4.42
N VAL A 93 0.27 -1.08 -4.46
CA VAL A 93 1.59 -1.56 -4.03
C VAL A 93 2.31 -2.03 -5.28
N SER A 94 3.58 -1.72 -5.42
CA SER A 94 4.42 -2.26 -6.49
C SER A 94 5.77 -2.65 -5.93
N VAL A 95 6.33 -3.74 -6.42
CA VAL A 95 7.56 -4.35 -5.90
C VAL A 95 8.48 -4.59 -7.08
N ALA A 96 9.66 -3.95 -7.08
CA ALA A 96 10.62 -4.05 -8.20
C ALA A 96 9.99 -3.74 -9.58
N GLY A 97 9.02 -2.82 -9.62
CA GLY A 97 8.29 -2.44 -10.85
C GLY A 97 7.08 -3.31 -11.20
N VAL A 98 6.75 -4.34 -10.40
CA VAL A 98 5.54 -5.15 -10.58
C VAL A 98 4.45 -4.70 -9.62
N ALA A 99 3.31 -4.25 -10.15
CA ALA A 99 2.15 -3.90 -9.33
C ALA A 99 1.53 -5.15 -8.68
N ALA A 100 1.07 -4.98 -7.44
CA ALA A 100 0.37 -6.02 -6.72
C ALA A 100 -0.98 -6.30 -7.36
N GLN A 101 -1.35 -7.58 -7.42
CA GLN A 101 -2.58 -8.02 -8.09
C GLN A 101 -3.84 -7.73 -7.27
N SER A 102 -3.72 -7.11 -6.10
CA SER A 102 -4.86 -6.74 -5.27
C SER A 102 -4.86 -5.25 -4.98
N ALA A 103 -5.98 -4.62 -5.32
CA ALA A 103 -6.28 -3.24 -4.95
C ALA A 103 -7.02 -3.25 -3.61
N HIS A 104 -6.49 -2.52 -2.64
CA HIS A 104 -7.11 -2.34 -1.34
C HIS A 104 -7.37 -0.86 -1.12
N GLU A 105 -8.34 -0.53 -0.28
CA GLU A 105 -8.67 0.87 0.02
C GLU A 105 -8.42 1.19 1.48
N VAL A 106 -7.95 2.42 1.72
CA VAL A 106 -7.85 3.01 3.05
C VAL A 106 -8.78 4.21 3.15
N ASN A 107 -9.45 4.33 4.29
CA ASN A 107 -10.36 5.42 4.59
C ASN A 107 -9.63 6.50 5.41
N TYR A 108 -9.72 7.74 4.95
CA TYR A 108 -9.17 8.87 5.70
C TYR A 108 -10.14 9.29 6.81
N VAL A 109 -9.61 9.50 8.01
CA VAL A 109 -10.38 10.01 9.16
C VAL A 109 -9.79 11.31 9.69
N ALA A 110 -10.65 12.29 9.96
CA ALA A 110 -10.24 13.63 10.44
C ALA A 110 -9.71 13.62 11.88
N SER A 111 -10.08 12.61 12.68
CA SER A 111 -9.67 12.49 14.07
C SER A 111 -9.43 11.03 14.44
N TRP A 112 -8.18 10.68 14.75
CA TRP A 112 -7.81 9.37 15.31
C TRP A 112 -8.33 9.16 16.75
N HIS A 113 -8.88 10.22 17.37
CA HIS A 113 -9.26 10.26 18.78
C HIS A 113 -10.61 9.62 19.14
N SER A 114 -11.37 9.06 18.18
CA SER A 114 -12.70 8.48 18.46
C SER A 114 -12.86 7.00 18.12
N VAL A 115 -11.80 6.28 17.72
CA VAL A 115 -11.93 4.86 17.33
C VAL A 115 -11.62 3.86 18.46
N VAL A 116 -11.33 4.32 19.67
CA VAL A 116 -11.34 3.46 20.86
C VAL A 116 -12.77 3.46 21.44
N PRO A 117 -13.55 2.37 21.35
CA PRO A 117 -14.71 2.24 22.22
C PRO A 117 -14.19 2.25 23.66
N SER A 118 -14.72 3.15 24.47
CA SER A 118 -14.53 3.09 25.91
C SER A 118 -15.14 1.78 26.42
N GLU A 119 -14.32 0.86 26.90
CA GLU A 119 -14.71 -0.15 27.87
C GLU A 119 -14.01 0.14 29.20
#